data_AF-A0A3P7NTE3-F1
#
_entry.id   AF-A0A3P7NTE3-F1
#
_cell.length_a   1.000
_cell.length_b   1.000
_cell.length_c   1.000
_cell.angle_alpha   90.00
_cell.angle_beta   90.00
_cell.angle_gamma   90.00
#
_symmetry.space_group_name_H-M   'P 1'
#
loop_
_entity.id
_entity.type
_entity.pdbx_description
1 polymer ?
#
loop_
_entity_poly.entity_id
_entity_poly.type
_entity_poly.pdbx_seq_one_letter_code
_entity_poly.pdbx_strand_id
1 'polypeptide(L)'
;MVPADQTDESSALLSARLLAFTPDSTGLISLVTGTQQIAYLDLQTGCERWSFTPSADSSLCAPRPVAVALRTPTVPTSSCPVRLDLRLSILYTNSQLVEWQVPISVEPCSESGTGKFKVSVKEHPVQDPWLLEFWASVGKEWNRRLPPFHSMDYLGPSGDCWILVSAGFVVYLDRTKPYKATDVKAAVRRQNKEGRDLCLRVSANFQTAIQATVLPDRVAIMQIDTPEILLKLPAPLHKKRFGT
;
A
#
# COMPACT_ATOMS: atom_id res chain seq x y z
N MET A 1 0.61 -19.79 53.11
CA MET A 1 1.47 -18.85 52.34
C MET A 1 1.73 -19.49 50.99
N VAL A 2 0.96 -19.08 49.98
CA VAL A 2 1.18 -19.43 48.57
C VAL A 2 1.87 -18.22 47.95
N PRO A 3 2.96 -18.37 47.17
CA PRO A 3 3.63 -17.22 46.58
C PRO A 3 2.76 -16.60 45.50
N ALA A 4 2.82 -15.27 45.42
CA ALA A 4 2.10 -14.43 44.49
C ALA A 4 2.43 -14.78 43.03
N ASP A 5 1.36 -14.81 42.26
CA ASP A 5 1.30 -14.87 40.80
C ASP A 5 2.25 -13.83 40.19
N GLN A 6 3.29 -14.29 39.50
CA GLN A 6 4.04 -13.44 38.59
C GLN A 6 3.18 -13.27 37.35
N THR A 7 2.40 -12.19 37.30
CA THR A 7 1.84 -11.70 36.04
C THR A 7 3.00 -11.38 35.12
N ASP A 8 3.22 -12.32 34.20
CA ASP A 8 4.05 -12.22 33.01
C ASP A 8 3.52 -11.02 32.20
N GLU A 9 4.05 -9.82 32.48
CA GLU A 9 3.92 -8.67 31.59
C GLU A 9 4.70 -9.00 30.32
N SER A 10 4.10 -9.85 29.50
CA SER A 10 4.47 -10.03 28.11
C SER A 10 4.48 -8.64 27.50
N SER A 11 5.69 -8.14 27.30
CA SER A 11 6.02 -6.94 26.54
C SER A 11 5.42 -7.10 25.14
N ALA A 12 4.14 -6.75 25.01
CA ALA A 12 3.41 -6.78 23.79
C ALA A 12 3.99 -5.68 22.90
N LEU A 13 4.98 -6.06 22.09
CA LEU A 13 5.52 -5.19 21.05
C LEU A 13 4.33 -4.57 20.31
N LEU A 14 4.32 -3.25 20.23
CA LEU A 14 3.28 -2.51 19.53
C LEU A 14 3.17 -3.10 18.12
N SER A 15 1.94 -3.45 17.71
CA SER A 15 1.69 -3.98 16.37
C SER A 15 2.26 -3.02 15.32
N ALA A 16 3.05 -3.56 14.38
CA ALA A 16 3.65 -2.77 13.31
C ALA A 16 2.56 -2.01 12.52
N ARG A 17 2.87 -0.78 12.13
CA ARG A 17 1.96 0.11 11.39
C ARG A 17 2.54 0.48 10.05
N LEU A 18 1.70 0.46 9.03
CA LEU A 18 1.97 1.07 7.73
C LEU A 18 1.38 2.47 7.72
N LEU A 19 2.09 3.41 7.10
CA LEU A 19 1.76 4.84 7.14
C LEU A 19 1.68 5.41 5.73
N ALA A 20 0.69 6.25 5.46
CA ALA A 20 0.60 7.03 4.22
C ALA A 20 0.13 8.45 4.54
N PHE A 21 0.86 9.46 4.08
CA PHE A 21 0.43 10.85 4.22
C PHE A 21 -0.65 11.20 3.18
N THR A 22 -1.55 12.11 3.52
CA THR A 22 -2.35 12.80 2.52
C THR A 22 -1.44 13.65 1.62
N PRO A 23 -1.79 13.92 0.36
CA PRO A 23 -0.93 14.71 -0.53
C PRO A 23 -0.65 16.14 -0.07
N ASP A 24 -1.55 16.74 0.71
CA ASP A 24 -1.38 18.04 1.35
C ASP A 24 -0.61 17.99 2.68
N SER A 25 -0.21 16.79 3.12
CA SER A 25 0.49 16.53 4.39
C SER A 25 -0.26 17.00 5.64
N THR A 26 -1.58 17.19 5.57
CA THR A 26 -2.40 17.59 6.73
C THR A 26 -2.92 16.39 7.52
N GLY A 27 -2.95 15.21 6.90
CA GLY A 27 -3.45 13.97 7.47
C GLY A 27 -2.51 12.80 7.27
N LEU A 28 -2.72 11.77 8.09
CA LEU A 28 -1.97 10.52 8.07
C LEU A 28 -2.94 9.34 8.14
N ILE A 29 -2.84 8.45 7.15
CA ILE A 29 -3.44 7.12 7.22
C ILE A 29 -2.50 6.21 7.99
N SER A 30 -3.03 5.54 9.00
CA SER A 30 -2.35 4.51 9.76
C SER A 30 -3.09 3.18 9.59
N LEU A 31 -2.36 2.16 9.15
CA LEU A 31 -2.87 0.80 9.02
C LEU A 31 -2.12 -0.11 10.00
N VAL A 32 -2.83 -0.64 10.99
CA VAL A 32 -2.27 -1.60 11.95
C VAL A 32 -2.19 -2.98 11.30
N THR A 33 -0.99 -3.52 11.13
CA THR A 33 -0.81 -4.79 10.37
C THR A 33 -1.40 -6.02 11.06
N GLY A 34 -1.53 -5.98 12.40
CA GLY A 34 -2.10 -7.08 13.19
C GLY A 34 -3.63 -7.14 13.13
N THR A 35 -4.30 -6.02 13.32
CA THR A 35 -5.77 -5.93 13.34
C THR A 35 -6.37 -5.53 11.99
N GLN A 36 -5.53 -5.10 11.05
CA GLN A 36 -5.91 -4.43 9.79
C GLN A 36 -6.75 -3.18 9.99
N GLN A 37 -6.82 -2.63 11.20
CA GLN A 37 -7.54 -1.39 11.46
C GLN A 37 -6.86 -0.25 10.71
N ILE A 38 -7.64 0.47 9.92
CA ILE A 38 -7.25 1.66 9.17
C ILE A 38 -7.83 2.85 9.92
N ALA A 39 -6.99 3.83 10.22
CA ALA A 39 -7.39 5.08 10.85
C ALA A 39 -6.84 6.27 10.08
N TYR A 40 -7.61 7.35 10.03
CA TYR A 40 -7.14 8.66 9.61
C TYR A 40 -6.87 9.52 10.84
N LEU A 41 -5.66 10.06 10.90
CA LEU A 41 -5.20 10.96 11.93
C LEU A 41 -5.02 12.36 11.32
N ASP A 42 -5.61 13.35 11.98
CA ASP A 42 -5.34 14.75 11.70
C ASP A 42 -4.00 15.14 12.32
N LEU A 43 -3.04 15.59 11.52
CA LEU A 43 -1.70 15.90 12.01
C LEU A 43 -1.63 17.23 12.78
N GLN A 44 -2.59 18.14 12.58
CA GLN A 44 -2.63 19.39 13.33
C GLN A 44 -3.15 19.18 14.75
N THR A 45 -4.18 18.33 14.91
CA THR A 45 -4.80 18.09 16.22
C THR A 45 -4.30 16.82 16.90
N GLY A 46 -3.64 15.93 16.16
CA GLY A 46 -3.26 14.58 16.63
C GLY A 46 -4.46 13.66 16.85
N CYS A 47 -5.67 14.05 16.40
CA CYS A 47 -6.89 13.29 16.67
C CYS A 47 -7.21 12.34 15.54
N GLU A 48 -7.69 11.14 15.89
CA GLU A 48 -8.36 10.26 14.94
C GLU A 48 -9.67 10.90 14.49
N ARG A 49 -9.86 11.04 13.17
CA ARG A 49 -11.13 11.53 12.61
C ARG A 49 -12.08 10.40 12.27
N TRP A 50 -11.54 9.27 11.82
CA TRP A 50 -12.30 8.07 11.49
C TRP A 50 -11.39 6.85 11.47
N SER A 51 -11.97 5.68 11.72
CA SER A 51 -11.33 4.40 11.51
C SER A 51 -12.32 3.36 11.02
N PHE A 52 -11.82 2.34 10.34
CA PHE A 52 -12.58 1.16 9.94
C PHE A 52 -11.64 -0.05 9.87
N THR A 53 -12.21 -1.24 9.99
CA THR A 53 -11.48 -2.49 9.82
C THR A 53 -12.06 -3.20 8.58
N PRO A 54 -11.26 -3.40 7.51
CA PRO A 54 -11.59 -4.30 6.42
C PRO A 54 -12.11 -5.62 6.98
N SER A 55 -13.24 -6.11 6.48
CA SER A 55 -13.92 -7.31 7.01
C SER A 55 -12.92 -8.40 7.37
N ALA A 56 -12.80 -8.66 8.67
CA ALA A 56 -11.72 -9.47 9.21
C ALA A 56 -12.05 -10.95 9.00
N ASP A 57 -11.38 -11.58 8.04
CA ASP A 57 -11.08 -13.00 8.21
C ASP A 57 -10.08 -13.06 9.37
N SER A 58 -10.58 -13.18 10.59
CA SER A 58 -9.80 -13.22 11.83
C SER A 58 -8.99 -14.51 11.99
N SER A 59 -8.69 -15.19 10.89
CA SER A 59 -7.84 -16.37 10.88
C SER A 59 -6.39 -15.96 11.04
N LEU A 60 -5.63 -16.73 11.83
CA LEU A 60 -4.18 -16.57 11.96
C LEU A 60 -3.43 -16.72 10.62
N CYS A 61 -4.10 -17.23 9.59
CA CYS A 61 -3.58 -17.43 8.24
C CYS A 61 -3.99 -16.30 7.25
N ALA A 62 -4.69 -15.27 7.70
CA ALA A 62 -5.08 -14.17 6.82
C ALA A 62 -3.82 -13.43 6.29
N PRO A 63 -3.80 -13.03 5.00
CA PRO A 63 -2.71 -12.24 4.45
C PRO A 63 -2.52 -10.94 5.25
N ARG A 64 -1.27 -10.59 5.54
CA ARG A 64 -0.94 -9.36 6.30
C ARG A 64 -0.65 -8.21 5.33
N PRO A 65 -1.03 -6.98 5.66
CA PRO A 65 -0.60 -5.82 4.88
C PRO A 65 0.92 -5.66 4.89
N VAL A 66 1.50 -5.34 3.73
CA VAL A 66 2.95 -5.05 3.56
C VAL A 66 3.23 -3.65 3.03
N ALA A 67 2.31 -3.07 2.25
CA ALA A 67 2.42 -1.69 1.80
C ALA A 67 1.03 -1.04 1.72
N VAL A 68 1.00 0.28 1.83
CA VAL A 68 -0.23 1.09 1.76
C VAL A 68 0.08 2.32 0.90
N ALA A 69 -0.88 2.71 0.05
CA ALA A 69 -0.78 3.92 -0.76
C ALA A 69 -2.12 4.64 -0.71
N LEU A 70 -2.08 5.95 -0.48
CA LEU A 70 -3.26 6.81 -0.43
C LEU A 70 -3.28 7.71 -1.65
N ARG A 71 -4.46 7.84 -2.24
CA ARG A 71 -4.74 8.85 -3.25
C ARG A 71 -5.97 9.65 -2.84
N THR A 72 -5.84 10.96 -2.91
CA THR A 72 -6.97 11.89 -2.78
C THR A 72 -7.32 12.43 -4.17
N PRO A 73 -8.62 12.59 -4.49
CA PRO A 73 -9.02 13.29 -5.69
C PRO A 73 -8.65 14.78 -5.57
N THR A 74 -8.29 15.40 -6.69
CA THR A 74 -8.05 16.85 -6.73
C THR A 74 -9.35 17.58 -6.45
N VAL A 75 -9.39 18.37 -5.38
CA VAL A 75 -10.60 19.08 -4.94
C VAL A 75 -10.93 20.21 -5.94
N PRO A 76 -12.13 20.24 -6.55
CA PRO A 76 -12.56 21.40 -7.32
C PRO A 76 -12.83 22.57 -6.36
N THR A 77 -12.27 23.73 -6.69
CA THR A 77 -12.15 24.92 -5.83
C THR A 77 -13.46 25.63 -5.44
N SER A 78 -14.66 25.12 -5.77
CA SER A 78 -15.85 26.00 -5.87
C SER A 78 -17.11 25.68 -5.04
N SER A 79 -17.17 24.65 -4.18
CA SER A 79 -18.34 24.52 -3.28
C SER A 79 -18.13 23.61 -2.08
N CYS A 80 -18.21 24.15 -0.86
CA CYS A 80 -18.36 23.37 0.37
C CYS A 80 -19.85 23.15 0.69
N PRO A 81 -20.28 21.95 1.17
CA PRO A 81 -19.47 20.76 1.47
C PRO A 81 -19.03 20.00 0.22
N VAL A 82 -17.78 19.52 0.22
CA VAL A 82 -17.25 18.68 -0.87
C VAL A 82 -17.29 17.23 -0.42
N ARG A 83 -17.96 16.38 -1.21
CA ARG A 83 -17.83 14.93 -1.11
C ARG A 83 -16.64 14.48 -1.95
N LEU A 84 -15.70 13.76 -1.35
CA LEU A 84 -14.51 13.25 -2.01
C LEU A 84 -14.45 11.73 -1.82
N ASP A 85 -14.03 11.01 -2.85
CA ASP A 85 -13.80 9.58 -2.76
C ASP A 85 -12.29 9.33 -2.69
N LEU A 86 -11.80 9.06 -1.47
CA LEU A 86 -10.41 8.67 -1.28
C LEU A 86 -10.21 7.26 -1.82
N ARG A 87 -9.03 7.00 -2.39
CA ARG A 87 -8.63 5.65 -2.79
C ARG A 87 -7.45 5.18 -1.97
N LEU A 88 -7.67 4.11 -1.22
CA LEU A 88 -6.67 3.50 -0.36
C LEU A 88 -6.31 2.12 -0.91
N SER A 89 -5.11 2.01 -1.44
CA SER A 89 -4.57 0.72 -1.89
C SER A 89 -3.81 0.06 -0.74
N ILE A 90 -3.98 -1.25 -0.58
CA ILE A 90 -3.28 -2.10 0.37
C ILE A 90 -2.71 -3.30 -0.39
N LEU A 91 -1.40 -3.50 -0.26
CA LEU A 91 -0.71 -4.70 -0.77
C LEU A 91 -0.54 -5.68 0.39
N TYR A 92 -0.88 -6.94 0.15
CA TYR A 92 -0.81 -8.01 1.15
C TYR A 92 0.37 -8.96 0.91
N THR A 93 0.74 -9.74 1.94
CA THR A 93 1.83 -10.74 1.89
C THR A 93 1.65 -11.79 0.80
N ASN A 94 0.43 -12.05 0.35
CA ASN A 94 0.12 -12.94 -0.77
C ASN A 94 0.22 -12.24 -2.14
N SER A 95 0.75 -11.01 -2.19
CA SER A 95 0.89 -10.15 -3.37
C SER A 95 -0.41 -9.68 -4.02
N GLN A 96 -1.54 -9.82 -3.33
CA GLN A 96 -2.78 -9.24 -3.80
C GLN A 96 -2.86 -7.77 -3.41
N LEU A 97 -3.24 -6.96 -4.38
CA LEU A 97 -3.54 -5.54 -4.23
C LEU A 97 -5.04 -5.36 -4.04
N VAL A 98 -5.46 -4.70 -2.97
CA VAL A 98 -6.86 -4.34 -2.75
C VAL A 98 -6.95 -2.82 -2.66
N GLU A 99 -7.83 -2.22 -3.45
CA GLU A 99 -8.16 -0.80 -3.34
C GLU A 99 -9.51 -0.64 -2.64
N TRP A 100 -9.57 0.30 -1.70
CA TRP A 100 -10.77 0.73 -1.01
C TRP A 100 -11.13 2.15 -1.45
N GLN A 101 -12.38 2.32 -1.83
CA GLN A 101 -13.00 3.63 -2.05
C GLN A 101 -13.63 4.07 -0.73
N VAL A 102 -13.09 5.14 -0.14
CA VAL A 102 -13.52 5.67 1.16
C VAL A 102 -14.23 7.02 0.91
N PRO A 103 -15.58 7.05 0.98
CA PRO A 103 -16.34 8.27 0.75
C PRO A 103 -16.24 9.19 1.98
N ILE A 104 -15.57 10.32 1.80
CA ILE A 104 -15.40 11.34 2.83
C ILE A 104 -16.21 12.60 2.49
N SER A 105 -16.63 13.30 3.53
CA SER A 105 -17.26 14.61 3.47
C SER A 105 -16.38 15.61 4.18
N VAL A 106 -16.12 16.73 3.52
CA VAL A 106 -15.37 17.85 4.07
C VAL A 106 -16.35 18.99 4.32
N GLU A 107 -16.55 19.34 5.59
CA GLU A 107 -17.47 20.39 6.04
C GLU A 107 -16.68 21.51 6.74
N PRO A 108 -16.96 22.80 6.49
CA PRO A 108 -16.33 23.88 7.24
C PRO A 108 -16.77 23.84 8.71
N CYS A 109 -15.83 23.94 9.65
CA CYS A 109 -16.13 24.05 11.07
C CYS A 109 -16.72 25.43 11.37
N SER A 110 -18.01 25.47 11.70
CA SER A 110 -18.75 26.68 12.08
C SER A 110 -18.27 27.32 13.39
N GLU A 111 -17.55 26.60 14.24
CA GLU A 111 -17.17 27.06 15.58
C GLU A 111 -15.80 27.76 15.66
N SER A 112 -15.00 27.78 14.59
CA SER A 112 -13.67 28.35 14.64
C SER A 112 -13.42 29.22 13.41
N GLY A 113 -13.29 30.53 13.61
CA GLY A 113 -12.90 31.52 12.58
C GLY A 113 -11.49 31.35 12.00
N THR A 114 -11.01 30.11 11.92
CA THR A 114 -9.66 29.70 11.50
C THR A 114 -9.64 28.90 10.21
N GLY A 115 -10.76 28.82 9.46
CA GLY A 115 -10.79 28.07 8.20
C GLY A 115 -10.58 26.56 8.35
N LYS A 116 -10.90 26.00 9.53
CA LYS A 116 -10.79 24.57 9.81
C LYS A 116 -11.90 23.80 9.11
N PHE A 117 -11.57 22.62 8.60
CA PHE A 117 -12.53 21.68 8.01
C PHE A 117 -12.66 20.44 8.89
N LYS A 118 -13.87 19.91 9.02
CA LYS A 118 -14.18 18.61 9.59
C LYS A 118 -14.28 17.60 8.46
N VAL A 119 -13.49 16.53 8.55
CA VAL A 119 -13.57 15.38 7.64
C VAL A 119 -14.31 14.25 8.33
N SER A 120 -15.37 13.74 7.71
CA SER A 120 -16.14 12.59 8.20
C SER A 120 -16.34 11.56 7.09
N VAL A 121 -16.31 10.27 7.43
CA VAL A 121 -16.71 9.19 6.51
C VAL A 121 -18.23 9.09 6.56
N LYS A 122 -18.91 9.24 5.42
CA LYS A 122 -20.39 9.24 5.38
C LYS A 122 -20.99 7.87 5.08
N GLU A 123 -20.25 7.00 4.40
CA GLU A 123 -20.72 5.69 3.96
C GLU A 123 -19.64 4.63 4.19
N HIS A 124 -20.04 3.35 4.15
CA HIS A 124 -19.10 2.25 4.33
C HIS A 124 -18.10 2.20 3.16
N PRO A 125 -16.79 2.07 3.44
CA PRO A 125 -15.80 1.86 2.40
C PRO A 125 -16.13 0.64 1.52
N VAL A 126 -15.93 0.77 0.21
CA VAL A 126 -16.23 -0.28 -0.78
C VAL A 126 -14.93 -0.72 -1.44
N GLN A 127 -14.77 -2.03 -1.66
CA GLN A 127 -13.63 -2.57 -2.40
C GLN A 127 -13.79 -2.32 -3.91
N ASP A 128 -12.67 -2.08 -4.58
CA ASP A 128 -12.63 -1.96 -6.04
C ASP A 128 -13.02 -3.30 -6.71
N PRO A 129 -14.14 -3.34 -7.47
CA PRO A 129 -14.62 -4.59 -8.07
C PRO A 129 -13.69 -5.09 -9.18
N TRP A 130 -13.00 -4.19 -9.88
CA TRP A 130 -12.08 -4.58 -10.94
C TRP A 130 -10.90 -5.39 -10.40
N LEU A 131 -10.32 -4.97 -9.28
CA LEU A 131 -9.24 -5.72 -8.62
C LEU A 131 -9.73 -7.09 -8.12
N LEU A 132 -10.96 -7.18 -7.59
CA LEU A 132 -11.53 -8.46 -7.15
C LEU A 132 -11.64 -9.45 -8.31
N GLU A 133 -12.20 -9.02 -9.44
CA GLU A 133 -12.31 -9.84 -10.65
C GLU A 133 -10.94 -10.17 -11.25
N PHE A 134 -10.01 -9.21 -11.24
CA PHE A 134 -8.64 -9.39 -11.70
C PHE A 134 -7.96 -10.52 -10.93
N TRP A 135 -7.96 -10.46 -9.60
CA TRP A 135 -7.31 -11.48 -8.77
C TRP A 135 -7.96 -12.84 -8.86
N ALA A 136 -9.29 -12.90 -9.01
CA ALA A 136 -10.01 -14.15 -9.27
C ALA A 136 -9.56 -14.79 -10.60
N SER A 137 -9.29 -13.99 -11.63
CA SER A 137 -8.89 -14.49 -12.95
C SER A 137 -7.39 -14.78 -13.08
N VAL A 138 -6.51 -13.93 -12.55
CA VAL A 138 -5.06 -13.98 -12.81
C VAL A 138 -4.24 -14.43 -11.61
N GLY A 139 -4.80 -14.43 -10.39
CA GLY A 139 -4.04 -14.58 -9.15
C GLY A 139 -3.23 -15.88 -9.07
N LYS A 140 -3.77 -16.99 -9.60
CA LYS A 140 -3.04 -18.27 -9.65
C LYS A 140 -1.80 -18.21 -10.55
N GLU A 141 -1.91 -17.58 -11.72
CA GLU A 141 -0.75 -17.45 -12.62
C GLU A 141 0.24 -16.42 -12.09
N TRP A 142 -0.25 -15.34 -11.47
CA TRP A 142 0.55 -14.33 -10.78
C TRP A 142 1.49 -14.97 -9.76
N ASN A 143 0.92 -15.67 -8.77
CA ASN A 143 1.69 -16.29 -7.68
C ASN A 143 2.61 -17.42 -8.16
N ARG A 144 2.32 -18.02 -9.33
CA ARG A 144 3.19 -19.03 -9.94
C ARG A 144 4.42 -18.44 -10.61
N ARG A 145 4.34 -17.20 -11.10
CA ARG A 145 5.33 -16.62 -12.03
C ARG A 145 6.11 -15.47 -11.42
N LEU A 146 5.51 -14.74 -10.50
CA LEU A 146 6.08 -13.55 -9.89
C LEU A 146 6.36 -13.82 -8.41
N PRO A 147 7.47 -13.30 -7.88
CA PRO A 147 7.77 -13.41 -6.45
C PRO A 147 6.88 -12.47 -5.65
N PRO A 148 6.88 -12.60 -4.30
CA PRO A 148 6.12 -11.72 -3.45
C PRO A 148 6.49 -10.24 -3.63
N PHE A 149 5.48 -9.38 -3.72
CA PHE A 149 5.64 -7.93 -3.79
C PHE A 149 5.65 -7.31 -2.39
N HIS A 150 6.45 -6.26 -2.21
CA HIS A 150 6.70 -5.63 -0.91
C HIS A 150 6.59 -4.11 -0.92
N SER A 151 6.48 -3.48 -2.08
CA SER A 151 6.27 -2.03 -2.19
C SER A 151 5.34 -1.72 -3.37
N MET A 152 4.56 -0.65 -3.23
CA MET A 152 3.69 -0.15 -4.28
C MET A 152 3.49 1.35 -4.20
N ASP A 153 3.02 1.95 -5.29
CA ASP A 153 2.51 3.32 -5.31
C ASP A 153 1.53 3.50 -6.49
N TYR A 154 0.73 4.57 -6.46
CA TYR A 154 -0.12 4.94 -7.60
C TYR A 154 0.73 5.59 -8.69
N LEU A 155 0.54 5.16 -9.94
CA LEU A 155 1.16 5.78 -11.09
C LEU A 155 0.20 6.73 -11.82
N GLY A 156 0.63 7.98 -12.00
CA GLY A 156 -0.04 8.96 -12.84
C GLY A 156 -1.25 9.68 -12.20
N PRO A 157 -1.72 10.74 -12.86
CA PRO A 157 -2.72 11.65 -12.30
C PRO A 157 -4.15 11.11 -12.36
N SER A 158 -4.41 9.92 -12.91
CA SER A 158 -5.76 9.33 -12.94
C SER A 158 -6.01 8.31 -11.82
N GLY A 159 -4.94 7.68 -11.32
CA GLY A 159 -5.02 6.70 -10.24
C GLY A 159 -5.63 5.38 -10.68
N ASP A 160 -5.52 5.13 -11.98
CA ASP A 160 -5.95 3.89 -12.60
C ASP A 160 -4.77 2.92 -12.80
N CYS A 161 -3.58 3.35 -12.38
CA CYS A 161 -2.37 2.58 -12.54
C CYS A 161 -1.64 2.44 -11.21
N TRP A 162 -0.98 1.31 -11.05
CA TRP A 162 -0.09 1.02 -9.94
C TRP A 162 1.27 0.61 -10.44
N ILE A 163 2.26 0.92 -9.62
CA ILE A 163 3.57 0.28 -9.69
C ILE A 163 3.71 -0.64 -8.49
N LEU A 164 4.15 -1.88 -8.73
CA LEU A 164 4.41 -2.88 -7.70
C LEU A 164 5.87 -3.30 -7.81
N VAL A 165 6.56 -3.41 -6.68
CA VAL A 165 7.96 -3.83 -6.61
C VAL A 165 8.08 -5.12 -5.82
N SER A 166 8.83 -6.05 -6.39
CA SER A 166 9.26 -7.29 -5.77
C SER A 166 10.78 -7.42 -5.88
N ALA A 167 11.34 -8.48 -5.29
CA ALA A 167 12.71 -8.86 -5.58
C ALA A 167 12.85 -9.22 -7.07
N GLY A 168 13.64 -8.45 -7.81
CA GLY A 168 13.95 -8.72 -9.23
C GLY A 168 12.99 -8.13 -10.25
N PHE A 169 11.78 -7.70 -9.86
CA PHE A 169 10.76 -7.23 -10.80
C PHE A 169 10.11 -5.91 -10.36
N VAL A 170 9.78 -5.11 -11.36
CA VAL A 170 8.89 -3.96 -11.24
C VAL A 170 7.72 -4.22 -12.19
N VAL A 171 6.52 -4.12 -11.66
CA VAL A 171 5.29 -4.39 -12.39
C VAL A 171 4.45 -3.14 -12.46
N TYR A 172 4.03 -2.80 -13.67
CA TYR A 172 3.03 -1.78 -13.93
C TYR A 172 1.70 -2.46 -14.22
N LEU A 173 0.67 -2.07 -13.47
CA LEU A 173 -0.70 -2.53 -13.60
C LEU A 173 -1.58 -1.36 -13.99
N ASP A 174 -2.40 -1.51 -15.03
CA ASP A 174 -3.29 -0.50 -15.58
C ASP A 174 -4.72 -1.06 -15.67
N ARG A 175 -5.62 -0.56 -14.83
CA ARG A 175 -7.02 -1.04 -14.81
C ARG A 175 -7.87 -0.54 -15.96
N THR A 176 -7.41 0.46 -16.69
CA THR A 176 -8.16 0.97 -17.85
C THR A 176 -8.13 0.00 -19.04
N LYS A 177 -7.29 -1.04 -18.94
CA LYS A 177 -7.06 -2.00 -20.00
C LYS A 177 -7.66 -3.36 -19.68
N PRO A 178 -8.09 -4.11 -20.71
CA PRO A 178 -8.57 -5.46 -20.53
C PRO A 178 -7.43 -6.38 -20.08
N TYR A 179 -7.78 -7.43 -19.35
CA TYR A 179 -6.86 -8.48 -18.92
C TYR A 179 -7.36 -9.87 -19.31
N LYS A 180 -6.42 -10.80 -19.45
CA LYS A 180 -6.66 -12.23 -19.65
C LYS A 180 -5.80 -13.04 -18.68
N ALA A 181 -6.27 -14.23 -18.30
CA ALA A 181 -5.52 -15.15 -17.43
C ALA A 181 -4.09 -15.46 -17.92
N THR A 182 -3.85 -15.40 -19.23
CA THR A 182 -2.55 -15.68 -19.85
C THR A 182 -1.60 -14.48 -19.90
N ASP A 183 -2.06 -13.28 -19.54
CA ASP A 183 -1.30 -12.04 -19.71
C ASP A 183 -0.08 -11.98 -18.78
N VAL A 184 -0.16 -12.55 -17.57
CA VAL A 184 0.99 -12.66 -16.66
C VAL A 184 2.15 -13.42 -17.33
N LYS A 185 1.85 -14.59 -17.91
CA LYS A 185 2.85 -15.40 -18.62
C LYS A 185 3.41 -14.66 -19.83
N ALA A 186 2.56 -13.93 -20.56
CA ALA A 186 3.00 -13.16 -21.72
C ALA A 186 3.90 -11.99 -21.30
N ALA A 187 3.55 -11.24 -20.25
CA ALA A 187 4.31 -10.10 -19.76
C ALA A 187 5.69 -10.53 -19.22
N VAL A 188 5.75 -11.60 -18.42
CA VAL A 188 7.00 -12.16 -17.88
C VAL A 188 7.92 -12.69 -18.99
N ARG A 189 7.37 -13.16 -20.13
CA ARG A 189 8.18 -13.57 -21.28
C ARG A 189 8.67 -12.39 -22.12
N ARG A 190 7.90 -11.31 -22.18
CA ARG A 190 8.18 -10.16 -23.04
C ARG A 190 9.21 -9.20 -22.44
N GLN A 191 9.38 -9.17 -21.11
CA GLN A 191 10.37 -8.38 -20.34
C GLN A 191 10.90 -7.14 -21.07
N ASN A 192 10.35 -5.97 -20.74
CA ASN A 192 10.72 -4.66 -21.31
C ASN A 192 10.30 -4.39 -22.76
N LYS A 193 9.69 -5.35 -23.50
CA LYS A 193 9.15 -5.05 -24.84
C LYS A 193 7.81 -4.32 -24.76
N GLU A 194 7.69 -3.18 -25.47
CA GLU A 194 6.47 -2.37 -25.54
C GLU A 194 5.27 -3.19 -26.05
N GLY A 195 4.41 -3.63 -25.13
CA GLY A 195 3.03 -4.00 -25.43
C GLY A 195 2.13 -2.81 -25.10
N ARG A 196 1.70 -2.05 -26.11
CA ARG A 196 0.92 -0.82 -25.87
C ARG A 196 -0.47 -1.08 -25.27
N ASP A 197 -1.07 -2.24 -25.55
CA ASP A 197 -2.45 -2.60 -25.18
C ASP A 197 -2.62 -3.60 -24.03
N LEU A 198 -1.58 -3.86 -23.22
CA LEU A 198 -1.71 -4.78 -22.08
C LEU A 198 -1.93 -4.02 -20.77
N CYS A 199 -2.81 -4.55 -19.93
CA CYS A 199 -3.01 -4.11 -18.54
C CYS A 199 -1.77 -4.32 -17.66
N LEU A 200 -0.84 -5.18 -18.10
CA LEU A 200 0.32 -5.62 -17.33
C LEU A 200 1.60 -5.41 -18.11
N ARG A 201 2.56 -4.72 -17.50
CA ARG A 201 3.95 -4.65 -17.98
C ARG A 201 4.89 -5.09 -16.86
N VAL A 202 5.83 -5.95 -17.21
CA VAL A 202 6.82 -6.50 -16.27
C VAL A 202 8.19 -6.09 -16.75
N SER A 203 8.93 -5.42 -15.87
CA SER A 203 10.33 -5.08 -16.04
C SER A 203 11.15 -5.91 -15.07
N ALA A 204 12.21 -6.54 -15.59
CA ALA A 204 13.14 -7.36 -14.80
C ALA A 204 14.45 -6.59 -14.53
N ASN A 205 15.36 -7.23 -13.80
CA ASN A 205 16.69 -6.70 -13.41
C ASN A 205 16.67 -5.72 -12.23
N PHE A 206 15.69 -5.85 -11.34
CA PHE A 206 15.58 -5.05 -10.12
C PHE A 206 15.90 -5.88 -8.86
N GLN A 207 17.02 -6.62 -8.87
CA GLN A 207 17.31 -7.69 -7.91
C GLN A 207 17.29 -7.25 -6.44
N THR A 208 17.69 -6.00 -6.17
CA THR A 208 17.78 -5.45 -4.81
C THR A 208 16.84 -4.27 -4.58
N ALA A 209 15.76 -4.16 -5.38
CA ALA A 209 14.76 -3.13 -5.19
C ALA A 209 13.98 -3.33 -3.88
N ILE A 210 13.93 -2.27 -3.08
CA ILE A 210 13.29 -2.27 -1.76
C ILE A 210 12.03 -1.41 -1.72
N GLN A 211 11.98 -0.35 -2.54
CA GLN A 211 10.87 0.60 -2.52
C GLN A 211 10.68 1.24 -3.90
N ALA A 212 9.44 1.47 -4.27
CA ALA A 212 9.06 2.43 -5.31
C ALA A 212 8.38 3.64 -4.68
N THR A 213 8.56 4.79 -5.30
CA THR A 213 7.69 5.95 -5.13
C THR A 213 7.51 6.66 -6.47
N VAL A 214 6.34 7.24 -6.68
CA VAL A 214 6.03 8.01 -7.87
C VAL A 214 6.23 9.50 -7.59
N LEU A 215 7.12 10.10 -8.36
CA LEU A 215 7.38 11.53 -8.40
C LEU A 215 6.58 12.17 -9.54
N PRO A 216 6.41 13.50 -9.57
CA PRO A 216 5.59 14.18 -10.58
C PRO A 216 5.94 13.85 -12.04
N ASP A 217 7.23 13.65 -12.34
CA ASP A 217 7.76 13.42 -13.69
C ASP A 217 8.35 12.02 -13.91
N ARG A 218 8.51 11.22 -12.85
CA ARG A 218 9.27 9.97 -12.91
C ARG A 218 8.90 9.00 -11.81
N VAL A 219 9.33 7.75 -11.96
CA VAL A 219 9.30 6.74 -10.90
C VAL A 219 10.70 6.65 -10.29
N ALA A 220 10.79 6.72 -8.97
CA ALA A 220 12.01 6.39 -8.25
C ALA A 220 11.92 4.95 -7.72
N ILE A 221 12.88 4.12 -8.11
CA ILE A 221 13.09 2.78 -7.54
C ILE A 221 14.33 2.84 -6.66
N MET A 222 14.17 2.61 -5.36
CA MET A 222 15.28 2.51 -4.44
C MET A 222 15.80 1.07 -4.41
N GLN A 223 17.11 0.92 -4.57
CA GLN A 223 17.81 -0.36 -4.55
C GLN A 223 18.93 -0.32 -3.51
N ILE A 224 19.22 -1.47 -2.90
CA ILE A 224 20.37 -1.62 -2.01
C ILE A 224 21.49 -2.35 -2.77
N ASP A 225 22.65 -1.72 -2.91
CA ASP A 225 23.84 -2.42 -3.42
C ASP A 225 24.51 -3.21 -2.28
N THR A 226 23.99 -4.42 -2.04
CA THR A 226 24.46 -5.28 -0.96
C THR A 226 25.96 -5.63 -1.10
N PRO A 227 26.50 -5.98 -2.28
CA PRO A 227 27.93 -6.22 -2.45
C PRO A 227 28.83 -5.06 -1.99
N GLU A 228 28.52 -3.82 -2.39
CA GLU A 228 29.32 -2.66 -1.98
C GLU A 228 29.22 -2.37 -0.47
N ILE A 229 28.03 -2.54 0.11
CA ILE A 229 27.83 -2.31 1.54
C ILE A 229 28.59 -3.35 2.35
N LEU A 230 28.57 -4.62 1.95
CA LEU A 230 29.30 -5.70 2.63
C LEU A 230 30.81 -5.44 2.66
N LEU A 231 31.38 -4.78 1.64
CA LEU A 231 32.79 -4.38 1.63
C LEU A 231 33.12 -3.27 2.64
N LYS A 232 32.15 -2.39 2.94
CA LYS A 232 32.30 -1.21 3.81
C LYS A 232 31.94 -1.46 5.28
N LEU A 233 31.34 -2.61 5.61
CA LEU A 233 31.09 -2.96 7.00
C LEU A 233 32.41 -3.11 7.77
N PRO A 234 32.51 -2.78 9.07
CA PRO A 234 33.70 -3.09 9.86
C PRO A 234 33.73 -4.57 10.26
N ALA A 235 34.92 -5.14 10.44
CA ALA A 235 35.06 -6.48 11.03
C ALA A 235 34.41 -6.47 12.44
N PRO A 236 33.63 -7.51 12.84
CA PRO A 236 33.51 -8.85 12.26
C PRO A 236 32.31 -9.03 11.31
N LEU A 237 31.63 -7.95 10.90
CA LEU A 237 30.37 -8.02 10.15
C LEU A 237 30.53 -8.54 8.71
N HIS A 238 31.76 -8.57 8.15
CA HIS A 238 32.04 -9.18 6.84
C HIS A 238 31.77 -10.68 6.74
N LYS A 239 31.70 -11.41 7.87
CA LYS A 239 31.77 -12.88 7.88
C LYS A 239 30.65 -13.62 8.61
N LYS A 240 29.56 -12.97 9.01
CA LYS A 240 28.36 -13.72 9.43
C LYS A 240 27.50 -14.06 8.21
N ARG A 241 27.79 -15.20 7.57
CA ARG A 241 26.74 -15.95 6.87
C ARG A 241 25.72 -16.34 7.94
N PHE A 242 24.61 -15.60 8.03
CA PHE A 242 23.49 -16.02 8.85
C PHE A 242 22.86 -17.25 8.19
N GLY A 243 23.15 -18.44 8.74
CA GLY A 243 22.40 -19.69 8.54
C GLY A 243 22.39 -20.30 7.13
N THR A 244 22.95 -21.50 6.99
CA THR A 244 22.49 -22.49 6.00
C THR A 244 21.18 -23.11 6.43
#